data_AF-L7LGS8-F1
#
_entry.id   AF-L7LGS8-F1
#
_cell.length_a   1.000
_cell.length_b   1.000
_cell.length_c   1.000
_cell.angle_alpha   90.00
_cell.angle_beta   90.00
_cell.angle_gamma   90.00
#
_symmetry.space_group_name_H-M   'P 1'
#
loop_
_entity.id
_entity.type
_entity.pdbx_description
1 polymer ?
#
loop_
_entity_poly.entity_id
_entity_poly.type
_entity_poly.pdbx_seq_one_letter_code
_entity_poly.pdbx_strand_id
1 'polypeptide(L)'
;MVSVVRMRRADRQKGPNGSLARGHVGNVVAMTPATELASRTWHELVGAEPTLVVPVGAVEQHGPHLPLDTDARIADAVSREAVAALDDSSDVLVAPSISYGASGEHEGFPGTVSIGREALRLLVLEYGRSAMRWAGRLLFVNAHGGNAHAIADAVARLRYEGRDAAWFPCAFPSADAHAGLTETSVVLDLAPESVRRDLLAAGNTAPIAELLDPMRKGGVAAVSATGVLGDPTAANPALGRRLLADLAGQLAESVRAWDVDEAGRLR
;
A
#
# COMPACT_ATOMS: atom_id res chain seq x y z
N MET A 1 -26.88 -41.26 -16.41
CA MET A 1 -25.77 -42.22 -16.58
C MET A 1 -24.52 -41.56 -16.00
N VAL A 2 -24.29 -41.74 -14.69
CA VAL A 2 -23.21 -41.06 -13.95
C VAL A 2 -22.11 -42.09 -13.71
N SER A 3 -20.96 -41.90 -14.36
CA SER A 3 -19.81 -42.80 -14.23
C SER A 3 -18.96 -42.38 -13.04
N VAL A 4 -18.93 -43.23 -12.01
CA VAL A 4 -18.14 -43.06 -10.78
C VAL A 4 -16.76 -43.65 -11.03
N VAL A 5 -15.73 -42.80 -11.17
CA VAL A 5 -14.33 -43.25 -11.21
C VAL A 5 -13.78 -43.29 -9.79
N ARG A 6 -13.63 -44.51 -9.26
CA ARG A 6 -12.88 -44.81 -8.03
C ARG A 6 -11.38 -44.64 -8.30
N MET A 7 -10.74 -43.66 -7.65
CA MET A 7 -9.28 -43.62 -7.55
C MET A 7 -8.82 -44.34 -6.28
N ARG A 8 -7.90 -45.30 -6.47
CA ARG A 8 -7.31 -46.16 -5.44
C ARG A 8 -6.32 -45.36 -4.58
N ARG A 9 -6.32 -45.62 -3.27
CA ARG A 9 -5.30 -45.17 -2.33
C ARG A 9 -3.97 -45.86 -2.65
N ALA A 10 -2.90 -45.08 -2.79
CA ALA A 10 -1.53 -45.58 -2.85
C ALA A 10 -0.87 -45.42 -1.48
N ASP A 11 -0.16 -46.47 -1.08
CA ASP A 11 0.55 -46.64 0.18
C ASP A 11 1.67 -45.61 0.43
N ARG A 12 1.79 -45.21 1.70
CA ARG A 12 2.90 -44.39 2.20
C ARG A 12 4.07 -45.31 2.55
N GLN A 13 5.17 -45.23 1.79
CA GLN A 13 6.49 -45.70 2.26
C GLN A 13 7.25 -44.56 2.92
N LYS A 14 7.68 -44.77 4.18
CA LYS A 14 8.57 -43.88 4.94
C LYS A 14 10.02 -44.19 4.58
N GLY A 15 10.76 -43.20 4.08
CA GLY A 15 12.22 -43.17 4.01
C GLY A 15 12.81 -42.25 5.10
N PRO A 16 14.01 -42.52 5.65
CA PRO A 16 14.57 -41.78 6.77
C PRO A 16 15.45 -40.61 6.34
N ASN A 17 15.48 -39.57 7.17
CA ASN A 17 16.44 -38.45 7.19
C ASN A 17 16.55 -37.57 5.93
N GLY A 18 15.68 -36.56 5.87
CA GLY A 18 15.96 -35.30 5.17
C GLY A 18 15.58 -34.16 6.09
N SER A 19 16.59 -33.48 6.64
CA SER A 19 16.43 -32.21 7.37
C SER A 19 15.73 -31.21 6.46
N LEU A 20 14.42 -31.02 6.68
CA LEU A 20 13.67 -29.95 6.03
C LEU A 20 14.13 -28.64 6.69
N ALA A 21 14.98 -27.92 5.97
CA ALA A 21 15.25 -26.53 6.23
C ALA A 21 13.91 -25.81 6.44
N ARG A 22 13.70 -25.29 7.65
CA ARG A 22 12.57 -24.42 7.95
C ARG A 22 12.72 -23.20 7.03
N GLY A 23 11.91 -23.14 5.98
CA GLY A 23 11.74 -21.93 5.19
C GLY A 23 11.39 -20.81 6.16
N HIS A 24 12.15 -19.72 6.08
CA HIS A 24 11.76 -18.45 6.68
C HIS A 24 10.43 -18.05 6.03
N VAL A 25 9.32 -18.35 6.69
CA VAL A 25 8.05 -17.68 6.42
C VAL A 25 8.31 -16.24 6.83
N GLY A 26 8.23 -15.30 5.87
CA GLY A 26 8.29 -13.88 6.18
C GLY A 26 7.30 -13.59 7.31
N ASN A 27 7.76 -12.85 8.33
CA ASN A 27 6.93 -12.42 9.45
C ASN A 27 5.95 -11.35 8.94
N VAL A 28 4.94 -11.76 8.19
CA VAL A 28 3.70 -11.00 8.09
C VAL A 28 3.09 -11.11 9.48
N VAL A 29 2.88 -9.97 10.16
CA VAL A 29 2.15 -9.94 11.42
C VAL A 29 0.81 -10.63 11.17
N ALA A 30 0.64 -11.85 11.69
CA ALA A 30 -0.58 -12.60 11.53
C ALA A 30 -1.68 -11.85 12.28
N MET A 31 -2.57 -11.21 11.52
CA MET A 31 -3.63 -10.39 12.07
C MET A 31 -4.66 -11.22 12.83
N THR A 32 -5.32 -10.58 13.79
CA THR A 32 -6.63 -11.01 14.24
C THR A 32 -7.65 -10.60 13.17
N PRO A 33 -8.54 -11.51 12.71
CA PRO A 33 -9.61 -11.18 11.78
C PRO A 33 -10.54 -10.04 12.24
N ALA A 34 -10.42 -9.53 13.46
CA ALA A 34 -11.32 -8.52 14.02
C ALA A 34 -11.11 -7.11 13.45
N THR A 35 -9.91 -6.72 13.04
CA THR A 35 -9.63 -5.34 12.59
C THR A 35 -9.84 -5.13 11.09
N GLU A 36 -10.28 -6.16 10.37
CA GLU A 36 -10.52 -6.11 8.93
C GLU A 36 -11.99 -5.81 8.63
N LEU A 37 -12.29 -4.79 7.83
CA LEU A 37 -13.67 -4.53 7.40
C LEU A 37 -14.24 -5.73 6.62
N ALA A 38 -13.41 -6.39 5.79
CA ALA A 38 -13.83 -7.49 4.92
C ALA A 38 -14.25 -8.76 5.68
N SER A 39 -13.87 -8.90 6.94
CA SER A 39 -14.27 -10.04 7.79
C SER A 39 -15.52 -9.74 8.61
N ARG A 40 -16.00 -8.48 8.64
CA ARG A 40 -17.17 -8.06 9.40
C ARG A 40 -18.46 -8.29 8.61
N THR A 41 -19.50 -8.60 9.35
CA THR A 41 -20.88 -8.52 8.89
C THR A 41 -21.43 -7.13 9.17
N TRP A 42 -22.38 -6.67 8.35
CA TRP A 42 -22.97 -5.33 8.56
C TRP A 42 -23.68 -5.17 9.91
N HIS A 43 -24.17 -6.26 10.52
CA HIS A 43 -24.82 -6.22 11.84
C HIS A 43 -23.83 -5.85 12.96
N GLU A 44 -22.56 -6.29 12.85
CA GLU A 44 -21.51 -5.93 13.82
C GLU A 44 -21.14 -4.44 13.77
N LEU A 45 -21.52 -3.74 12.70
CA LEU A 45 -21.19 -2.32 12.49
C LEU A 45 -22.32 -1.37 12.89
N VAL A 46 -23.49 -1.89 13.28
CA VAL A 46 -24.64 -1.07 13.70
C VAL A 46 -24.29 -0.33 15.00
N GLY A 47 -24.13 1.00 14.90
CA GLY A 47 -23.83 1.86 16.04
C GLY A 47 -22.37 1.83 16.52
N ALA A 48 -21.46 1.15 15.80
CA ALA A 48 -20.06 1.04 16.18
C ALA A 48 -19.23 2.31 15.87
N GLU A 49 -19.61 3.07 14.84
CA GLU A 49 -18.95 4.32 14.43
C GLU A 49 -17.39 4.29 14.40
N PRO A 50 -16.76 3.26 13.81
CA PRO A 50 -15.32 3.08 13.88
C PRO A 50 -14.56 4.18 13.12
N THR A 51 -13.26 4.28 13.40
CA THR A 51 -12.29 4.90 12.49
C THR A 51 -12.00 3.92 11.35
N LEU A 52 -12.35 4.30 10.12
CA LEU A 52 -12.08 3.50 8.94
C LEU A 52 -10.77 3.95 8.27
N VAL A 53 -9.77 3.07 8.29
CA VAL A 53 -8.48 3.25 7.61
C VAL A 53 -8.57 2.62 6.22
N VAL A 54 -8.30 3.38 5.18
CA VAL A 54 -8.45 2.98 3.78
C VAL A 54 -7.09 3.04 3.10
N PRO A 55 -6.45 1.90 2.81
CA PRO A 55 -5.24 1.86 2.03
C PRO A 55 -5.51 2.33 0.59
N VAL A 56 -4.64 3.18 0.06
CA VAL A 56 -4.72 3.70 -1.32
C VAL A 56 -3.37 3.51 -1.99
N GLY A 57 -3.35 2.70 -3.03
CA GLY A 57 -2.17 2.42 -3.85
C GLY A 57 -2.38 2.84 -5.31
N ALA A 58 -1.68 2.15 -6.21
CA ALA A 58 -1.85 2.24 -7.64
C ALA A 58 -1.42 0.94 -8.34
N VAL A 59 -1.66 0.89 -9.66
CA VAL A 59 -1.13 -0.13 -10.55
C VAL A 59 -0.22 0.54 -11.56
N GLU A 60 1.08 0.41 -11.35
CA GLU A 60 2.10 1.11 -12.14
C GLU A 60 3.44 0.38 -12.16
N GLN A 61 4.23 0.67 -13.19
CA GLN A 61 5.58 0.14 -13.31
C GLN A 61 6.42 0.48 -12.06
N HIS A 62 7.23 -0.46 -11.59
CA HIS A 62 8.24 -0.23 -10.54
C HIS A 62 9.58 -0.81 -10.98
N GLY A 63 10.01 -0.43 -12.18
CA GLY A 63 11.18 -1.01 -12.80
C GLY A 63 11.01 -2.47 -13.20
N PRO A 64 12.10 -3.11 -13.63
CA PRO A 64 12.08 -4.51 -14.04
C PRO A 64 11.91 -5.50 -12.87
N HIS A 65 12.13 -5.05 -11.62
CA HIS A 65 12.31 -5.94 -10.47
C HIS A 65 11.13 -6.02 -9.50
N LEU A 66 10.27 -5.00 -9.43
CA LEU A 66 9.12 -4.99 -8.52
C LEU A 66 7.79 -5.26 -9.24
N PRO A 67 6.78 -5.77 -8.51
CA PRO A 67 5.45 -6.00 -9.07
C PRO A 67 4.68 -4.67 -9.28
N LEU A 68 3.67 -4.73 -10.16
CA LEU A 68 2.87 -3.55 -10.52
C LEU A 68 1.96 -3.03 -9.39
N ASP A 69 1.74 -3.84 -8.35
CA ASP A 69 0.88 -3.53 -7.19
C ASP A 69 1.68 -3.10 -5.95
N THR A 70 2.95 -2.67 -6.13
CA THR A 70 3.87 -2.27 -5.06
C THR A 70 3.23 -1.31 -4.07
N ASP A 71 2.61 -0.23 -4.56
CA ASP A 71 1.99 0.78 -3.70
C ASP A 71 0.84 0.22 -2.86
N ALA A 72 0.02 -0.64 -3.48
CA ALA A 72 -1.10 -1.26 -2.78
C ALA A 72 -0.61 -2.17 -1.65
N ARG A 73 0.50 -2.90 -1.87
CA ARG A 73 1.14 -3.73 -0.82
C ARG A 73 1.68 -2.87 0.31
N ILE A 74 2.35 -1.78 -0.01
CA ILE A 74 2.94 -0.88 0.99
C ILE A 74 1.84 -0.21 1.82
N ALA A 75 0.82 0.38 1.17
CA ALA A 75 -0.28 1.04 1.86
C ALA A 75 -1.04 0.08 2.80
N ASP A 76 -1.31 -1.14 2.33
CA ASP A 76 -1.99 -2.18 3.10
C ASP A 76 -1.14 -2.63 4.29
N ALA A 77 0.16 -2.90 4.09
CA ALA A 77 1.06 -3.30 5.16
C ALA A 77 1.22 -2.23 6.24
N VAL A 78 1.44 -0.96 5.84
CA VAL A 78 1.57 0.17 6.77
C VAL A 78 0.28 0.34 7.59
N SER A 79 -0.89 0.26 6.93
CA SER A 79 -2.18 0.40 7.61
C SER A 79 -2.42 -0.71 8.64
N ARG A 80 -2.17 -1.96 8.25
CA ARG A 80 -2.37 -3.13 9.13
C ARG A 80 -1.42 -3.11 10.32
N GLU A 81 -0.13 -2.82 10.08
CA GLU A 81 0.87 -2.79 11.14
C GLU A 81 0.62 -1.63 12.12
N ALA A 82 0.16 -0.48 11.63
CA ALA A 82 -0.20 0.65 12.48
C ALA A 82 -1.41 0.33 13.37
N VAL A 83 -2.48 -0.25 12.80
CA VAL A 83 -3.67 -0.63 13.59
C VAL A 83 -3.34 -1.72 14.61
N ALA A 84 -2.47 -2.67 14.27
CA ALA A 84 -2.01 -3.70 15.20
C ALA A 84 -1.16 -3.14 16.37
N ALA A 85 -0.55 -1.96 16.19
CA ALA A 85 0.24 -1.28 17.21
C ALA A 85 -0.57 -0.35 18.14
N LEU A 86 -1.89 -0.24 17.95
CA LEU A 86 -2.78 0.51 18.83
C LEU A 86 -3.10 -0.32 20.08
N ASP A 87 -3.03 0.31 21.27
CA ASP A 87 -3.34 -0.34 22.55
C ASP A 87 -4.80 -0.80 22.62
N ASP A 88 -5.70 -0.05 21.98
CA ASP A 88 -7.10 -0.41 21.74
C ASP A 88 -7.44 -0.17 20.26
N SER A 89 -7.59 -1.25 19.51
CA SER A 89 -7.97 -1.25 18.09
C SER A 89 -9.41 -1.71 17.85
N SER A 90 -10.22 -1.85 18.92
CA SER A 90 -11.58 -2.37 18.81
C SER A 90 -12.49 -1.50 17.92
N ASP A 91 -12.21 -0.20 17.87
CA ASP A 91 -12.95 0.80 17.08
C ASP A 91 -12.20 1.26 15.83
N VAL A 92 -11.18 0.51 15.37
CA VAL A 92 -10.43 0.83 14.14
C VAL A 92 -10.50 -0.34 13.17
N LEU A 93 -10.95 -0.05 11.94
CA LEU A 93 -11.06 -1.05 10.88
C LEU A 93 -10.20 -0.67 9.68
N VAL A 94 -9.52 -1.64 9.09
CA VAL A 94 -8.84 -1.51 7.80
C VAL A 94 -9.79 -1.96 6.69
N ALA A 95 -10.05 -1.07 5.73
CA ALA A 95 -10.85 -1.35 4.54
C ALA A 95 -10.04 -2.12 3.49
N PRO A 96 -10.70 -2.82 2.55
CA PRO A 96 -10.04 -3.27 1.32
C PRO A 96 -9.39 -2.08 0.59
N SER A 97 -8.18 -2.30 0.06
CA SER A 97 -7.42 -1.26 -0.62
C SER A 97 -8.12 -0.73 -1.87
N ILE A 98 -8.01 0.59 -2.08
CA ILE A 98 -8.24 1.20 -3.39
C ILE A 98 -6.96 1.00 -4.20
N SER A 99 -6.95 -0.02 -5.06
CA SER A 99 -5.74 -0.47 -5.75
C SER A 99 -5.39 0.30 -7.03
N TYR A 100 -6.32 1.07 -7.61
CA TYR A 100 -6.07 1.86 -8.83
C TYR A 100 -6.01 3.34 -8.51
N GLY A 101 -5.01 4.02 -9.07
CA GLY A 101 -4.67 5.41 -8.75
C GLY A 101 -4.44 6.31 -9.97
N ALA A 102 -3.91 7.49 -9.69
CA ALA A 102 -3.49 8.48 -10.67
C ALA A 102 -1.98 8.33 -10.93
N SER A 103 -1.63 7.55 -11.97
CA SER A 103 -0.28 7.11 -12.35
C SER A 103 0.01 7.48 -13.81
N GLY A 104 -0.55 8.58 -14.29
CA GLY A 104 -0.43 9.02 -15.69
C GLY A 104 1.03 9.22 -16.12
N GLU A 105 1.88 9.64 -15.18
CA GLU A 105 3.32 9.77 -15.35
C GLU A 105 4.02 8.45 -15.68
N HIS A 106 3.40 7.29 -15.40
CA HIS A 106 3.95 5.96 -15.65
C HIS A 106 3.35 5.26 -16.89
N GLU A 107 2.46 5.91 -17.64
CA GLU A 107 1.77 5.30 -18.81
C GLU A 107 2.68 5.01 -20.01
N GLY A 108 3.91 5.54 -20.00
CA GLY A 108 4.95 5.16 -20.95
C GLY A 108 5.42 3.70 -20.83
N PHE A 109 5.01 2.99 -19.78
CA PHE A 109 5.40 1.61 -19.49
C PHE A 109 4.19 0.66 -19.53
N PRO A 110 4.28 -0.48 -20.24
CA PRO A 110 3.20 -1.46 -20.29
C PRO A 110 2.85 -2.03 -18.91
N GLY A 111 1.56 -2.18 -18.63
CA GLY A 111 1.04 -2.73 -17.38
C GLY A 111 0.51 -1.67 -16.41
N THR A 112 0.96 -0.42 -16.54
CA THR A 112 0.36 0.71 -15.80
C THR A 112 -1.11 0.87 -16.18
N VAL A 113 -1.97 1.00 -15.17
CA VAL A 113 -3.40 1.29 -15.35
C VAL A 113 -3.76 2.47 -14.46
N SER A 114 -3.81 3.66 -15.06
CA SER A 114 -4.25 4.85 -14.35
C SER A 114 -5.72 5.17 -14.60
N ILE A 115 -6.43 5.55 -13.54
CA ILE A 115 -7.78 6.10 -13.63
C ILE A 115 -7.77 7.64 -13.78
N GLY A 116 -6.60 8.29 -13.66
CA GLY A 116 -6.46 9.74 -13.71
C GLY A 116 -6.87 10.45 -12.41
N ARG A 117 -6.39 11.69 -12.26
CA ARG A 117 -6.58 12.50 -11.05
C ARG A 117 -8.05 12.82 -10.78
N GLU A 118 -8.80 13.18 -11.82
CA GLU A 118 -10.22 13.56 -11.70
C GLU A 118 -11.09 12.40 -11.24
N ALA A 119 -10.89 11.20 -11.83
CA ALA A 119 -11.65 10.03 -11.45
C ALA A 119 -11.29 9.57 -10.03
N LEU A 120 -10.00 9.57 -9.69
CA LEU A 120 -9.56 9.24 -8.33
C LEU A 120 -10.15 10.21 -7.30
N ARG A 121 -10.11 11.52 -7.57
CA ARG A 121 -10.71 12.53 -6.67
C ARG A 121 -12.20 12.28 -6.46
N LEU A 122 -12.94 11.97 -7.53
CA LEU A 122 -14.37 11.65 -7.43
C LEU A 122 -14.60 10.36 -6.65
N LEU A 123 -13.81 9.32 -6.90
CA LEU A 123 -13.87 8.05 -6.19
C LEU A 123 -13.65 8.24 -4.69
N VAL A 124 -12.57 8.91 -4.28
CA VAL A 124 -12.24 9.16 -2.87
C VAL A 124 -13.33 9.99 -2.19
N LEU A 125 -13.87 11.01 -2.88
CA LEU A 125 -14.94 11.84 -2.36
C LEU A 125 -16.24 11.04 -2.14
N GLU A 126 -16.69 10.27 -3.14
CA GLU A 126 -17.92 9.47 -3.01
C GLU A 126 -17.74 8.28 -2.05
N TYR A 127 -16.55 7.69 -2.02
CA TYR A 127 -16.17 6.70 -1.01
C TYR A 127 -16.37 7.29 0.39
N GLY A 128 -15.78 8.46 0.66
CA GLY A 128 -15.86 9.06 1.99
C GLY A 128 -17.28 9.48 2.37
N ARG A 129 -18.06 10.03 1.43
CA ARG A 129 -19.48 10.34 1.65
C ARG A 129 -20.32 9.10 1.97
N SER A 130 -19.98 7.96 1.40
CA SER A 130 -20.67 6.68 1.64
C SER A 130 -20.24 6.04 2.96
N ALA A 131 -18.93 5.89 3.18
CA ALA A 131 -18.36 5.25 4.37
C ALA A 131 -18.74 6.01 5.66
N MET A 132 -18.67 7.33 5.64
CA MET A 132 -19.01 8.18 6.79
C MET A 132 -20.51 8.38 6.98
N ARG A 133 -21.35 7.48 6.47
CA ARG A 133 -22.73 7.31 6.95
C ARG A 133 -22.81 6.39 8.17
N TRP A 134 -21.75 5.62 8.43
CA TRP A 134 -21.69 4.63 9.51
C TRP A 134 -20.34 4.60 10.22
N ALA A 135 -19.25 5.04 9.58
CA ALA A 135 -17.96 5.26 10.24
C ALA A 135 -17.89 6.66 10.87
N GLY A 136 -17.32 6.77 12.07
CA GLY A 136 -17.16 8.04 12.79
C GLY A 136 -16.02 8.88 12.23
N ARG A 137 -14.95 8.22 11.77
CA ARG A 137 -13.76 8.85 11.17
C ARG A 137 -13.31 8.11 9.93
N LEU A 138 -12.61 8.82 9.05
CA LEU A 138 -12.06 8.26 7.82
C LEU A 138 -10.61 8.69 7.60
N LEU A 139 -9.73 7.72 7.38
CA LEU A 139 -8.31 7.96 7.11
C LEU A 139 -7.89 7.27 5.81
N PHE A 140 -7.46 8.04 4.82
CA PHE A 140 -6.83 7.47 3.63
C PHE A 140 -5.31 7.34 3.83
N VAL A 141 -4.75 6.14 3.73
CA VAL A 141 -3.31 5.87 3.84
C VAL A 141 -2.75 5.64 2.45
N ASN A 142 -1.99 6.60 1.93
CA ASN A 142 -1.60 6.67 0.53
C ASN A 142 -0.12 6.34 0.33
N ALA A 143 0.17 5.33 -0.50
CA ALA A 143 1.54 4.94 -0.84
C ALA A 143 2.02 5.37 -2.23
N HIS A 144 1.18 6.04 -3.02
CA HIS A 144 1.56 6.51 -4.36
C HIS A 144 1.58 8.05 -4.44
N GLY A 145 2.69 8.62 -4.91
CA GLY A 145 2.86 10.07 -5.03
C GLY A 145 1.82 10.75 -5.93
N GLY A 146 1.48 10.14 -7.07
CA GLY A 146 0.55 10.71 -8.06
C GLY A 146 -0.86 10.93 -7.52
N ASN A 147 -1.26 10.13 -6.52
CA ASN A 147 -2.55 10.23 -5.83
C ASN A 147 -2.69 11.46 -4.92
N ALA A 148 -1.58 12.02 -4.42
CA ALA A 148 -1.58 12.94 -3.27
C ALA A 148 -2.54 14.14 -3.43
N HIS A 149 -2.49 14.85 -4.57
CA HIS A 149 -3.38 15.99 -4.78
C HIS A 149 -4.86 15.58 -4.91
N ALA A 150 -5.17 14.43 -5.54
CA ALA A 150 -6.56 13.97 -5.64
C ALA A 150 -7.15 13.66 -4.27
N ILE A 151 -6.36 13.00 -3.41
CA ILE A 151 -6.76 12.66 -2.05
C ILE A 151 -6.89 13.93 -1.21
N ALA A 152 -5.91 14.83 -1.26
CA ALA A 152 -5.96 16.10 -0.52
C ALA A 152 -7.20 16.93 -0.90
N ASP A 153 -7.49 17.08 -2.20
CA ASP A 153 -8.67 17.81 -2.68
C ASP A 153 -9.99 17.16 -2.22
N ALA A 154 -10.07 15.83 -2.27
CA ALA A 154 -11.24 15.09 -1.84
C ALA A 154 -11.45 15.19 -0.32
N VAL A 155 -10.39 15.03 0.47
CA VAL A 155 -10.42 15.15 1.94
C VAL A 155 -10.77 16.58 2.35
N ALA A 156 -10.18 17.61 1.75
CA ALA A 156 -10.55 19.00 1.99
C ALA A 156 -12.04 19.23 1.74
N ARG A 157 -12.61 18.64 0.68
CA ARG A 157 -14.05 18.70 0.40
C ARG A 157 -14.90 17.95 1.43
N LEU A 158 -14.49 16.76 1.86
CA LEU A 158 -15.18 16.01 2.92
C LEU A 158 -15.20 16.80 4.24
N ARG A 159 -14.07 17.42 4.60
CA ARG A 159 -13.95 18.26 5.80
C ARG A 159 -14.81 19.50 5.71
N TYR A 160 -14.86 20.16 4.55
CA TYR A 160 -15.78 21.27 4.29
C TYR A 160 -17.25 20.85 4.46
N GLU A 161 -17.59 19.60 4.16
CA GLU A 161 -18.92 19.01 4.38
C GLU A 161 -19.18 18.61 5.84
N GLY A 162 -18.29 18.97 6.77
CA GLY A 162 -18.43 18.69 8.20
C GLY A 162 -18.04 17.27 8.61
N ARG A 163 -17.27 16.56 7.78
CA ARG A 163 -16.85 15.18 8.05
C ARG A 163 -15.45 15.11 8.63
N ASP A 164 -15.25 14.27 9.64
CA ASP A 164 -13.94 13.99 10.25
C ASP A 164 -13.09 13.04 9.39
N ALA A 165 -12.57 13.58 8.28
CA ALA A 165 -11.72 12.87 7.33
C ALA A 165 -10.29 13.41 7.32
N ALA A 166 -9.33 12.52 7.09
CA ALA A 166 -7.91 12.83 6.99
C ALA A 166 -7.20 11.93 5.95
N TRP A 167 -5.96 12.27 5.59
CA TRP A 167 -5.07 11.40 4.81
C TRP A 167 -3.65 11.39 5.37
N PHE A 168 -2.94 10.29 5.13
CA PHE A 168 -1.55 10.08 5.56
C PHE A 168 -0.71 9.56 4.40
N PRO A 169 0.42 10.20 4.04
CA PRO A 169 1.35 9.69 3.05
C PRO A 169 2.32 8.66 3.63
N CYS A 170 2.49 7.53 2.97
CA CYS A 170 3.58 6.60 3.23
C CYS A 170 4.91 7.14 2.67
N ALA A 171 5.47 8.16 3.32
CA ALA A 171 6.72 8.78 2.92
C ALA A 171 7.89 8.23 3.76
N PHE A 172 8.79 7.49 3.12
CA PHE A 172 10.00 7.01 3.80
C PHE A 172 11.07 8.10 3.89
N PRO A 173 11.80 8.23 5.02
CA PRO A 173 12.92 9.16 5.12
C PRO A 173 14.00 8.85 4.09
N SER A 174 14.54 9.89 3.45
CA SER A 174 15.63 9.78 2.45
C SER A 174 15.31 8.79 1.32
N ALA A 175 14.02 8.66 0.97
CA ALA A 175 13.59 7.81 -0.12
C ALA A 175 14.12 8.30 -1.46
N ASP A 176 14.47 7.34 -2.30
CA ASP A 176 14.50 7.52 -3.74
C ASP A 176 13.11 7.89 -4.26
N ALA A 177 13.04 8.46 -5.46
CA ALA A 177 11.78 8.96 -6.00
C ALA A 177 10.85 7.84 -6.48
N HIS A 178 11.38 6.74 -7.01
CA HIS A 178 10.57 5.64 -7.54
C HIS A 178 11.34 4.32 -7.72
N ALA A 179 10.78 3.20 -7.24
CA ALA A 179 11.32 1.85 -7.34
C ALA A 179 12.78 1.69 -6.86
N GLY A 180 13.21 2.58 -5.96
CA GLY A 180 14.57 2.63 -5.45
C GLY A 180 14.78 1.78 -4.21
N LEU A 181 15.71 2.20 -3.36
CA LEU A 181 16.17 1.46 -2.18
C LEU A 181 15.02 1.13 -1.20
N THR A 182 14.18 2.12 -0.89
CA THR A 182 13.18 2.04 0.18
C THR A 182 12.05 1.08 -0.18
N GLU A 183 11.34 1.34 -1.28
CA GLU A 183 10.24 0.47 -1.75
C GLU A 183 10.72 -0.94 -2.01
N THR A 184 11.87 -1.10 -2.67
CA THR A 184 12.42 -2.42 -2.93
C THR A 184 12.73 -3.17 -1.64
N SER A 185 13.29 -2.48 -0.64
CA SER A 185 13.56 -3.10 0.67
C SER A 185 12.28 -3.52 1.38
N VAL A 186 11.25 -2.68 1.36
CA VAL A 186 9.94 -2.97 1.97
C VAL A 186 9.28 -4.16 1.28
N VAL A 187 9.22 -4.19 -0.06
CA VAL A 187 8.63 -5.33 -0.78
C VAL A 187 9.46 -6.61 -0.62
N LEU A 188 10.79 -6.51 -0.46
CA LEU A 188 11.63 -7.66 -0.12
C LEU A 188 11.31 -8.27 1.25
N ASP A 189 10.88 -7.45 2.21
CA ASP A 189 10.41 -7.91 3.53
C ASP A 189 8.99 -8.50 3.45
N LEU A 190 8.09 -7.84 2.72
CA LEU A 190 6.69 -8.23 2.60
C LEU A 190 6.46 -9.49 1.76
N ALA A 191 7.12 -9.57 0.60
CA ALA A 191 6.89 -10.58 -0.43
C ALA A 191 8.18 -10.83 -1.24
N PRO A 192 9.23 -11.40 -0.63
CA PRO A 192 10.54 -11.57 -1.26
C PRO A 192 10.50 -12.31 -2.60
N GLU A 193 9.55 -13.23 -2.77
CA GLU A 193 9.32 -14.01 -3.99
C GLU A 193 8.74 -13.19 -5.16
N SER A 194 8.14 -12.03 -4.87
CA SER A 194 7.64 -11.11 -5.89
C SER A 194 8.74 -10.27 -6.52
N VAL A 195 9.91 -10.15 -5.87
CA VAL A 195 11.02 -9.30 -6.32
C VAL A 195 11.98 -10.09 -7.22
N ARG A 196 12.20 -9.63 -8.45
CA ARG A 196 13.19 -10.19 -9.38
C ARG A 196 14.59 -9.64 -9.06
N ARG A 197 15.24 -10.25 -8.07
CA ARG A 197 16.55 -9.78 -7.54
C ARG A 197 17.66 -9.76 -8.58
N ASP A 198 17.58 -10.63 -9.59
CA ASP A 198 18.50 -10.70 -10.73
C ASP A 198 18.38 -9.50 -11.69
N LEU A 199 17.30 -8.72 -11.58
CA LEU A 199 17.04 -7.53 -12.39
C LEU A 199 17.27 -6.21 -11.65
N LEU A 200 17.81 -6.25 -10.42
CA LEU A 200 18.15 -5.04 -9.67
C LEU A 200 19.26 -4.27 -10.37
N ALA A 201 18.95 -3.03 -10.75
CA ALA A 201 19.90 -2.11 -11.36
C ALA A 201 19.55 -0.67 -10.98
N ALA A 202 20.57 0.17 -10.85
CA ALA A 202 20.37 1.61 -10.65
C ALA A 202 19.62 2.22 -11.84
N GLY A 203 18.64 3.06 -11.54
CA GLY A 203 17.91 3.87 -12.51
C GLY A 203 18.52 5.26 -12.65
N ASN A 204 17.66 6.27 -12.83
CA ASN A 204 18.08 7.67 -12.78
C ASN A 204 18.13 8.14 -11.33
N THR A 205 19.31 8.50 -10.83
CA THR A 205 19.56 8.93 -9.44
C THR A 205 19.68 10.45 -9.29
N ALA A 206 19.40 11.22 -10.34
CA ALA A 206 19.38 12.67 -10.24
C ALA A 206 18.29 13.13 -9.26
N PRO A 207 18.48 14.26 -8.56
CA PRO A 207 17.47 14.80 -7.66
C PRO A 207 16.13 14.98 -8.36
N ILE A 208 15.03 14.55 -7.73
CA ILE A 208 13.69 14.60 -8.36
C ILE A 208 13.33 15.99 -8.87
N ALA A 209 13.77 17.05 -8.17
CA ALA A 209 13.57 18.45 -8.57
C ALA A 209 14.11 18.77 -9.97
N GLU A 210 15.21 18.14 -10.39
CA GLU A 210 15.79 18.30 -11.73
C GLU A 210 15.02 17.50 -12.80
N LEU A 211 14.26 16.48 -12.39
CA LEU A 211 13.51 15.59 -13.27
C LEU A 211 12.05 16.01 -13.47
N LEU A 212 11.51 16.88 -12.59
CA LEU A 212 10.09 17.27 -12.62
C LEU A 212 9.65 17.85 -13.97
N ASP A 213 10.44 18.74 -14.57
CA ASP A 213 10.08 19.39 -15.84
C ASP A 213 10.06 18.43 -17.04
N PRO A 214 11.07 17.59 -17.27
CA PRO A 214 10.98 16.56 -18.31
C PRO A 214 9.89 15.52 -18.01
N MET A 215 9.68 15.12 -16.74
CA MET A 215 8.59 14.21 -16.36
C MET A 215 7.20 14.79 -16.68
N ARG A 216 6.97 16.07 -16.44
CA ARG A 216 5.70 16.73 -16.82
C ARG A 216 5.44 16.71 -18.31
N LYS A 217 6.48 16.66 -19.14
CA LYS A 217 6.36 16.69 -20.61
C LYS A 217 6.20 15.31 -21.23
N GLY A 218 6.84 14.28 -20.67
CA GLY A 218 6.89 12.94 -21.29
C GLY A 218 6.77 11.77 -20.31
N GLY A 219 6.33 12.01 -19.08
CA GLY A 219 6.26 11.02 -18.02
C GLY A 219 7.64 10.53 -17.58
N VAL A 220 7.64 9.47 -16.77
CA VAL A 220 8.86 8.81 -16.27
C VAL A 220 9.71 8.26 -17.41
N ALA A 221 9.10 7.81 -18.51
CA ALA A 221 9.82 7.27 -19.66
C ALA A 221 10.75 8.30 -20.34
N ALA A 222 10.48 9.61 -20.15
CA ALA A 222 11.35 10.68 -20.66
C ALA A 222 12.64 10.85 -19.83
N VAL A 223 12.68 10.36 -18.60
CA VAL A 223 13.81 10.56 -17.67
C VAL A 223 14.46 9.24 -17.21
N SER A 224 13.79 8.10 -17.41
CA SER A 224 14.31 6.79 -17.06
C SER A 224 13.84 5.76 -18.07
N ALA A 225 14.77 5.07 -18.73
CA ALA A 225 14.44 4.01 -19.68
C ALA A 225 13.91 2.74 -18.98
N THR A 226 14.30 2.51 -17.72
CA THR A 226 13.86 1.37 -16.92
C THR A 226 12.64 1.70 -16.07
N GLY A 227 12.32 2.99 -15.91
CA GLY A 227 11.26 3.47 -15.03
C GLY A 227 11.68 3.63 -13.57
N VAL A 228 12.90 3.19 -13.20
CA VAL A 228 13.46 3.38 -11.85
C VAL A 228 14.01 4.80 -11.71
N LEU A 229 13.65 5.50 -10.63
CA LEU A 229 14.18 6.80 -10.22
C LEU A 229 14.84 6.68 -8.84
N GLY A 230 16.00 6.02 -8.82
CA GLY A 230 16.71 5.64 -7.60
C GLY A 230 17.72 4.53 -7.82
N ASP A 231 18.26 3.98 -6.73
CA ASP A 231 19.18 2.84 -6.76
C ASP A 231 18.73 1.72 -5.80
N PRO A 232 18.10 0.64 -6.32
CA PRO A 232 17.62 -0.47 -5.51
C PRO A 232 18.71 -1.53 -5.22
N THR A 233 19.95 -1.36 -5.69
CA THR A 233 20.97 -2.42 -5.65
C THR A 233 21.41 -2.81 -4.23
N ALA A 234 21.27 -1.90 -3.26
CA ALA A 234 21.54 -2.16 -1.84
C ALA A 234 20.29 -2.60 -1.04
N ALA A 235 19.15 -2.80 -1.71
CA ALA A 235 17.89 -3.14 -1.05
C ALA A 235 17.96 -4.49 -0.32
N ASN A 236 17.41 -4.54 0.89
CA ASN A 236 17.42 -5.73 1.71
C ASN A 236 16.21 -5.76 2.67
N PRO A 237 15.73 -6.97 3.04
CA PRO A 237 14.54 -7.10 3.86
C PRO A 237 14.69 -6.53 5.28
N ALA A 238 15.89 -6.53 5.86
CA ALA A 238 16.11 -5.96 7.18
C ALA A 238 15.87 -4.44 7.21
N LEU A 239 16.31 -3.73 6.16
CA LEU A 239 15.99 -2.33 5.95
C LEU A 239 14.47 -2.13 5.76
N GLY A 240 13.83 -2.98 4.95
CA GLY A 240 12.40 -2.93 4.70
C GLY A 240 11.56 -3.04 5.96
N ARG A 241 11.85 -4.05 6.79
CA ARG A 241 11.18 -4.27 8.07
C ARG A 241 11.26 -3.04 8.98
N ARG A 242 12.44 -2.43 9.07
CA ARG A 242 12.67 -1.24 9.90
C ARG A 242 11.89 -0.05 9.37
N LEU A 243 11.96 0.23 8.06
CA LEU A 243 11.24 1.32 7.42
C LEU A 243 9.72 1.19 7.61
N LEU A 244 9.20 -0.02 7.45
CA LEU A 244 7.79 -0.33 7.63
C LEU A 244 7.35 -0.14 9.09
N ALA A 245 8.11 -0.67 10.05
CA ALA A 245 7.81 -0.51 11.48
C ALA A 245 7.87 0.96 11.93
N ASP A 246 8.87 1.73 11.47
CA ASP A 246 9.02 3.14 11.79
C ASP A 246 7.83 3.96 11.26
N LEU A 247 7.40 3.69 10.02
CA LEU A 247 6.28 4.39 9.38
C LEU A 247 4.92 3.99 9.97
N ALA A 248 4.74 2.70 10.27
CA ALA A 248 3.54 2.21 10.94
C ALA A 248 3.42 2.76 12.37
N GLY A 249 4.53 2.89 13.09
CA GLY A 249 4.58 3.54 14.40
C GLY A 249 4.17 5.00 14.34
N GLN A 250 4.68 5.76 13.37
CA GLN A 250 4.25 7.14 13.11
C GLN A 250 2.75 7.22 12.82
N LEU A 251 2.25 6.39 11.90
CA LEU A 251 0.82 6.36 11.59
C LEU A 251 -0.03 6.01 12.83
N ALA A 252 0.40 5.07 13.66
CA ALA A 252 -0.30 4.72 14.89
C ALA A 252 -0.34 5.91 15.88
N GLU A 253 0.77 6.63 16.04
CA GLU A 253 0.83 7.84 16.85
C GLU A 253 -0.10 8.94 16.31
N SER A 254 -0.07 9.19 14.99
CA SER A 254 -0.92 10.16 14.32
C SER A 254 -2.41 9.79 14.43
N VAL A 255 -2.76 8.50 14.38
CA VAL A 255 -4.15 8.01 14.60
C VAL A 255 -4.59 8.25 16.04
N ARG A 256 -3.73 8.03 17.04
CA ARG A 256 -4.04 8.32 18.45
C ARG A 256 -4.23 9.81 18.71
N ALA A 257 -3.36 10.64 18.15
CA ALA A 257 -3.41 12.10 18.32
C ALA A 257 -4.56 12.74 17.54
N TRP A 258 -4.83 12.21 16.34
CA TRP A 258 -5.80 12.72 15.39
C TRP A 258 -5.67 14.23 15.12
N ASP A 259 -4.42 14.70 14.99
CA ASP A 259 -4.12 16.08 14.59
C ASP A 259 -4.13 16.20 13.06
N VAL A 260 -5.14 16.88 12.53
CA VAL A 260 -5.35 17.01 11.08
C VAL A 260 -5.15 18.46 10.68
N ASP A 261 -4.23 18.70 9.75
CA ASP A 261 -3.94 20.05 9.29
C ASP A 261 -4.94 20.63 8.27
N GLU A 262 -4.69 21.87 7.85
CA GLU A 262 -5.54 22.58 6.89
C GLU A 262 -5.67 21.87 5.54
N ALA A 263 -4.65 21.10 5.12
CA ALA A 263 -4.67 20.30 3.90
C ALA A 263 -5.30 18.91 4.11
N GLY A 264 -5.87 18.66 5.29
CA GLY A 264 -6.46 17.37 5.65
C GLY A 264 -5.43 16.29 5.95
N ARG A 265 -4.13 16.65 6.05
CA ARG A 265 -3.06 15.68 6.32
C ARG A 265 -3.01 15.39 7.82
N LEU A 266 -2.99 14.11 8.15
CA LEU A 266 -2.79 13.62 9.51
C LEU A 266 -1.32 13.78 9.91
N ARG A 267 -1.07 14.33 11.09
CA ARG A 267 0.26 14.59 11.67
C ARG A 267 0.58 13.62 12.79
#